data_AF-A0A5T3TS67-F1
#
_entry.id   AF-A0A5T3TS67-F1
#
_cell.length_a   1.000
_cell.length_b   1.000
_cell.length_c   1.000
_cell.angle_alpha   90.00
_cell.angle_beta   90.00
_cell.angle_gamma   90.00
#
_symmetry.space_group_name_H-M   'P 1'
#
loop_
_entity.id
_entity.type
_entity.pdbx_description
1 polymer ?
#
loop_
_entity_poly.entity_id
_entity_poly.type
_entity_poly.pdbx_seq_one_letter_code
_entity_poly.pdbx_strand_id
1 'polypeptide(L)'
;MAKKFYDKEIKSIVKIIENWERPNFTWDAVCLACKKTLGKVPTRQALSQHTEIVVAYKTRKRAGSVKPQNRKLPGSLSLAASRIERLENENNALKHENNNLLLMIKKMHENAYRHNILVSILEEEITHRGRK
;
A
#
# COMPACT_ATOMS: atom_id res chain seq x y z
N MET A 1 -4.56 28.40 0.83
CA MET A 1 -4.58 27.63 2.09
C MET A 1 -5.09 26.23 1.80
N ALA A 2 -4.23 25.21 1.88
CA ALA A 2 -4.65 23.82 1.66
C ALA A 2 -5.54 23.38 2.82
N LYS A 3 -6.79 23.00 2.54
CA LYS A 3 -7.64 22.36 3.56
C LYS A 3 -6.97 21.04 3.93
N LYS A 4 -6.38 20.97 5.13
CA LYS A 4 -5.87 19.71 5.68
C LYS A 4 -7.03 18.72 5.76
N PHE A 5 -6.88 17.57 5.11
CA PHE A 5 -7.75 16.43 5.40
C PHE A 5 -7.40 15.91 6.79
N TYR A 6 -8.41 15.54 7.56
CA TYR A 6 -8.21 14.82 8.82
C TYR A 6 -7.86 13.35 8.52
N ASP A 7 -7.15 12.68 9.42
CA ASP A 7 -6.75 11.26 9.24
C ASP A 7 -7.91 10.33 8.92
N LYS A 8 -9.10 10.60 9.50
CA LYS A 8 -10.32 9.84 9.21
C LYS A 8 -10.76 10.00 7.76
N GLU A 9 -10.64 11.20 7.20
CA GLU A 9 -10.96 11.48 5.79
C GLU A 9 -9.96 10.79 4.87
N ILE A 10 -8.66 10.90 5.17
CA ILE A 10 -7.58 10.23 4.42
C ILE A 10 -7.84 8.72 4.37
N LYS A 11 -8.08 8.08 5.51
CA LYS A 11 -8.40 6.64 5.60
C LYS A 11 -9.64 6.27 4.80
N SER A 12 -10.65 7.13 4.79
CA SER A 12 -11.88 6.89 4.04
C SER A 12 -11.65 6.98 2.53
N ILE A 13 -10.83 7.93 2.07
CA ILE A 13 -10.44 8.08 0.66
C ILE A 13 -9.60 6.88 0.21
N VAL A 14 -8.64 6.43 1.03
CA VAL A 14 -7.85 5.21 0.77
C VAL A 14 -8.78 4.00 0.58
N LYS A 15 -9.75 3.81 1.47
CA LYS A 15 -10.75 2.73 1.32
C LYS A 15 -11.57 2.82 0.04
N ILE A 16 -11.95 4.02 -0.41
CA ILE A 16 -12.65 4.21 -1.70
C ILE A 16 -11.77 3.74 -2.86
N ILE A 17 -10.47 4.07 -2.82
CA ILE A 17 -9.51 3.70 -3.87
C ILE A 17 -9.26 2.19 -3.89
N GLU A 18 -9.09 1.57 -2.72
CA GLU A 18 -8.85 0.13 -2.59
C GLU A 18 -10.04 -0.70 -3.06
N ASN A 19 -11.27 -0.28 -2.70
CA ASN A 19 -12.51 -0.95 -3.08
C ASN A 19 -13.11 -0.41 -4.39
N TRP A 20 -12.29 0.16 -5.26
CA TRP A 20 -12.79 0.73 -6.52
C TRP A 20 -13.24 -0.38 -7.47
N GLU A 21 -14.52 -0.44 -7.81
CA GLU A 21 -15.07 -1.48 -8.71
C GLU A 21 -15.28 -1.00 -10.15
N ARG A 22 -15.28 0.32 -10.37
CA ARG A 22 -15.58 0.88 -11.69
C ARG A 22 -14.42 0.69 -12.67
N PRO A 23 -14.68 0.39 -13.95
CA PRO A 23 -13.64 0.15 -14.95
C PRO A 23 -12.78 1.41 -15.21
N ASN A 24 -13.37 2.60 -15.09
CA ASN A 24 -12.63 3.85 -15.22
C ASN A 24 -12.01 4.26 -13.88
N PHE A 25 -10.69 4.10 -13.75
CA PHE A 25 -9.90 4.54 -12.60
C PHE A 25 -8.97 5.70 -12.99
N THR A 26 -9.46 6.92 -12.76
CA THR A 26 -8.78 8.20 -12.98
C THR A 26 -8.89 9.09 -11.74
N TRP A 27 -8.02 10.10 -11.64
CA TRP A 27 -8.08 11.08 -10.56
C TRP A 27 -9.43 11.80 -10.49
N ASP A 28 -10.02 12.16 -11.63
CA ASP A 28 -11.31 12.85 -11.67
C ASP A 28 -12.43 11.95 -11.13
N ALA A 29 -12.40 10.67 -11.48
CA ALA A 29 -13.35 9.70 -10.96
C ALA A 29 -13.21 9.54 -9.44
N VAL A 30 -11.98 9.45 -8.93
CA VAL A 30 -11.69 9.39 -7.48
C VAL A 30 -12.18 10.65 -6.76
N CYS A 31 -11.93 11.85 -7.32
CA CYS A 31 -12.41 13.11 -6.77
C CYS A 31 -13.93 13.14 -6.68
N LEU A 32 -14.63 12.71 -7.74
CA LEU A 32 -16.09 12.65 -7.75
C LEU A 32 -16.64 11.66 -6.72
N ALA A 33 -16.00 10.49 -6.56
CA ALA A 33 -16.44 9.50 -5.57
C ALA A 33 -16.25 9.99 -4.12
N CYS A 34 -15.23 10.81 -3.86
CA CYS A 34 -15.01 11.40 -2.55
C CYS A 34 -16.13 12.37 -2.13
N LYS A 35 -16.94 12.89 -3.07
CA LYS A 35 -18.06 13.80 -2.78
C LYS A 35 -19.04 13.22 -1.76
N LYS A 36 -19.34 11.91 -1.86
CA LYS A 36 -20.29 11.23 -0.97
C LYS A 36 -19.80 11.20 0.47
N THR A 37 -18.48 11.11 0.67
CA THR A 37 -17.87 10.94 1.99
C THR A 37 -17.46 12.27 2.61
N LEU A 38 -16.98 13.22 1.81
CA LEU A 38 -16.44 14.50 2.28
C LEU A 38 -17.46 15.64 2.18
N GLY A 39 -18.63 15.41 1.59
CA GLY A 39 -19.66 16.43 1.30
C GLY A 39 -19.28 17.43 0.19
N LYS A 40 -18.06 17.36 -0.33
CA LYS A 40 -17.51 18.22 -1.39
C LYS A 40 -16.61 17.42 -2.32
N VAL A 41 -16.46 17.88 -3.55
CA VAL A 41 -15.50 17.29 -4.51
C VAL A 41 -14.11 17.88 -4.21
N PRO A 42 -13.15 17.08 -3.71
CA PRO A 42 -11.77 17.54 -3.57
C PRO A 42 -11.11 17.70 -4.95
N THR A 43 -10.05 18.48 -5.02
CA THR A 43 -9.22 18.55 -6.24
C THR A 43 -8.15 17.46 -6.21
N ARG A 44 -7.69 17.02 -7.39
CA ARG A 44 -6.56 16.10 -7.52
C ARG A 44 -5.35 16.57 -6.71
N GLN A 45 -5.03 17.86 -6.79
CA GLN A 45 -3.89 18.46 -6.09
C GLN A 45 -4.02 18.30 -4.57
N ALA A 46 -5.22 18.50 -4.01
CA ALA A 46 -5.47 18.30 -2.59
C ALA A 46 -5.28 16.82 -2.20
N LEU A 47 -5.76 15.88 -3.00
CA LEU A 47 -5.59 14.45 -2.73
C LEU A 47 -4.12 14.00 -2.84
N SER A 48 -3.39 14.49 -3.84
CA SER A 48 -2.01 14.09 -4.11
C SER A 48 -0.99 14.63 -3.11
N GLN A 49 -1.37 15.55 -2.23
CA GLN A 49 -0.52 16.01 -1.12
C GLN A 49 -0.36 14.97 -0.01
N HIS A 50 -1.21 13.93 0.01
CA HIS A 50 -1.19 12.87 1.02
C HIS A 50 -0.56 11.60 0.45
N THR A 51 0.56 11.19 1.03
CA THR A 51 1.34 10.05 0.56
C THR A 51 0.53 8.76 0.56
N GLU A 52 -0.32 8.55 1.56
CA GLU A 52 -1.19 7.38 1.69
C GLU A 52 -2.16 7.26 0.51
N ILE A 53 -2.75 8.38 0.11
CA ILE A 53 -3.69 8.44 -1.03
C ILE A 53 -2.94 8.17 -2.34
N VAL A 54 -1.74 8.74 -2.49
CA VAL A 54 -0.89 8.53 -3.68
C VAL A 54 -0.46 7.08 -3.80
N VAL A 55 -0.06 6.45 -2.69
CA VAL A 55 0.32 5.04 -2.64
C VAL A 55 -0.87 4.16 -3.01
N ALA A 56 -2.03 4.36 -2.37
CA ALA A 56 -3.25 3.61 -2.68
C ALA A 56 -3.63 3.75 -4.17
N TYR A 57 -3.57 4.97 -4.72
CA TYR A 57 -3.87 5.22 -6.12
C TYR A 57 -2.92 4.47 -7.06
N LYS A 58 -1.61 4.56 -6.82
CA LYS A 58 -0.60 3.86 -7.64
C LYS A 58 -0.80 2.35 -7.56
N THR A 59 -1.04 1.79 -6.37
CA THR A 59 -1.30 0.36 -6.16
C THR A 59 -2.53 -0.09 -6.95
N ARG A 60 -3.66 0.62 -6.84
CA ARG A 60 -4.89 0.27 -7.58
C ARG A 60 -4.72 0.39 -9.08
N LYS A 61 -4.01 1.41 -9.56
CA LYS A 61 -3.74 1.62 -10.99
C LYS A 61 -2.91 0.46 -11.55
N ARG A 62 -1.87 0.03 -10.84
CA ARG A 62 -1.06 -1.16 -11.20
C ARG A 62 -1.92 -2.42 -11.19
N ALA A 63 -2.75 -2.63 -10.18
CA ALA A 63 -3.65 -3.79 -10.11
C ALA A 63 -4.66 -3.84 -11.27
N GLY A 64 -5.15 -2.69 -11.76
CA GLY A 64 -6.01 -2.63 -12.94
C GLY A 64 -5.28 -2.91 -14.27
N SER A 65 -3.95 -2.72 -14.32
CA SER A 65 -3.11 -3.07 -15.46
C SER A 65 -2.71 -4.55 -15.47
N VAL A 66 -2.80 -5.24 -14.34
CA VAL A 66 -2.67 -6.70 -14.30
C VAL A 66 -3.92 -7.27 -14.97
N LYS A 67 -3.77 -7.84 -16.17
CA LYS A 67 -4.85 -8.58 -16.85
C LYS A 67 -5.54 -9.46 -15.83
N PRO A 68 -6.89 -9.54 -15.82
CA PRO A 68 -7.60 -10.42 -14.89
C PRO A 68 -7.00 -11.81 -15.06
N GLN A 69 -6.20 -12.23 -14.07
CA GLN A 69 -5.71 -13.59 -13.99
C GLN A 69 -6.97 -14.43 -14.06
N ASN A 70 -7.08 -15.24 -15.10
CA ASN A 70 -8.24 -16.07 -15.40
C ASN A 70 -8.64 -16.78 -14.09
N ARG A 71 -9.63 -16.25 -13.38
CA ARG A 71 -9.98 -16.69 -12.03
C ARG A 71 -10.71 -18.00 -12.21
N LYS A 72 -9.95 -19.09 -12.33
CA LYS A 72 -10.50 -20.43 -12.25
C LYS A 72 -11.20 -20.50 -10.90
N LEU A 73 -12.53 -20.59 -10.93
CA LEU A 73 -13.28 -20.80 -9.70
C LEU A 73 -12.77 -22.08 -9.05
N PRO A 74 -12.60 -22.09 -7.72
CA PRO A 74 -12.24 -23.32 -7.02
C PRO A 74 -13.31 -24.39 -7.29
N GLY A 75 -12.87 -25.63 -7.49
CA GLY A 75 -13.78 -26.74 -7.80
C GLY A 75 -14.75 -27.09 -6.67
N SER A 76 -14.52 -26.60 -5.45
CA SER A 76 -15.45 -26.73 -4.32
C SER A 76 -15.25 -25.62 -3.27
N LEU A 77 -16.27 -25.37 -2.45
CA LEU A 77 -16.18 -24.43 -1.32
C LEU A 77 -15.16 -24.87 -0.27
N SER A 78 -15.04 -26.18 -0.03
CA SER A 78 -14.05 -26.74 0.90
C SER A 78 -12.61 -26.41 0.43
N LEU A 79 -12.31 -26.61 -0.85
CA LEU A 79 -11.01 -26.28 -1.42
C LEU A 79 -10.72 -24.76 -1.35
N ALA A 80 -11.76 -23.93 -1.51
CA ALA A 80 -11.65 -22.49 -1.35
C ALA A 80 -11.29 -22.11 0.09
N ALA A 81 -11.98 -22.70 1.08
CA ALA A 81 -11.73 -22.47 2.50
C ALA A 81 -10.30 -22.86 2.89
N SER A 82 -9.84 -24.06 2.52
CA SER A 82 -8.46 -24.50 2.79
C SER A 82 -7.42 -23.60 2.13
N ARG A 83 -7.70 -23.09 0.92
CA ARG A 83 -6.80 -22.13 0.25
C ARG A 83 -6.76 -20.79 0.97
N ILE A 84 -7.90 -20.28 1.45
CA ILE A 84 -7.98 -19.03 2.21
C ILE A 84 -7.19 -19.18 3.51
N GLU A 85 -7.43 -20.24 4.28
CA GLU A 85 -6.72 -20.52 5.54
C GLU A 85 -5.20 -20.56 5.33
N ARG A 86 -4.73 -21.27 4.29
CA ARG A 86 -3.30 -21.31 3.97
C ARG A 86 -2.72 -19.93 3.66
N LEU A 87 -3.44 -19.14 2.85
CA LEU A 87 -3.00 -17.78 2.47
C LEU A 87 -3.02 -16.84 3.68
N GLU A 88 -3.99 -16.96 4.58
CA GLU A 88 -4.05 -16.18 5.82
C GLU A 88 -2.89 -16.51 6.74
N ASN A 89 -2.56 -17.80 6.89
CA ASN A 89 -1.42 -18.26 7.67
C ASN A 89 -0.09 -17.74 7.08
N GLU A 90 0.10 -17.85 5.77
CA GLU A 90 1.29 -17.33 5.09
C GLU A 90 1.40 -15.80 5.23
N ASN A 91 0.29 -15.09 5.08
CA ASN A 91 0.25 -13.63 5.24
C ASN A 91 0.59 -13.21 6.68
N ASN A 92 0.08 -13.94 7.68
CA ASN A 92 0.42 -13.70 9.08
C ASN A 92 1.92 -13.96 9.34
N ALA A 93 2.47 -15.06 8.83
CA ALA A 93 3.90 -15.35 8.93
C ALA A 93 4.76 -14.26 8.27
N LEU A 94 4.40 -13.80 7.07
CA LEU A 94 5.08 -12.70 6.38
C LEU A 94 5.01 -11.38 7.14
N LYS A 95 3.87 -11.07 7.77
CA LYS A 95 3.73 -9.88 8.64
C LYS A 95 4.65 -9.97 9.85
N HIS A 96 4.73 -11.13 10.49
CA HIS A 96 5.64 -11.36 11.62
C HIS A 96 7.09 -11.18 11.18
N GLU A 97 7.49 -11.75 10.05
CA GLU A 97 8.85 -11.60 9.53
C GLU A 97 9.18 -10.15 9.18
N ASN A 98 8.26 -9.43 8.54
CA ASN A 98 8.43 -8.01 8.24
C ASN A 98 8.61 -7.17 9.52
N ASN A 99 7.85 -7.46 10.57
CA ASN A 99 8.03 -6.80 11.87
C ASN A 99 9.41 -7.10 12.49
N ASN A 100 9.89 -8.33 12.36
CA ASN A 100 11.23 -8.72 12.83
C ASN A 100 12.33 -7.97 12.05
N LEU A 101 12.19 -7.87 10.72
CA LEU A 101 13.10 -7.11 9.87
C LEU A 101 13.12 -5.63 10.23
N LEU A 102 11.96 -5.00 10.44
CA LEU A 102 11.86 -3.61 10.90
C LEU A 102 12.55 -3.41 12.27
N LEU A 103 12.40 -4.36 13.18
CA LEU A 103 13.09 -4.33 14.47
C LEU A 103 14.61 -4.46 14.31
N MET A 104 15.07 -5.34 13.41
CA MET A 104 16.49 -5.50 13.10
C MET A 104 17.08 -4.20 12.51
N ILE A 105 16.39 -3.58 11.55
CA ILE A 105 16.78 -2.29 10.97
C ILE A 105 16.88 -1.24 12.08
N LYS A 106 15.89 -1.14 12.98
CA LYS A 106 15.93 -0.21 14.11
C LYS A 106 17.15 -0.44 15.02
N LYS A 107 17.43 -1.70 15.37
CA LYS A 107 18.62 -2.05 16.18
C LYS A 107 19.92 -1.64 15.49
N MET A 108 20.02 -1.84 14.17
CA MET A 108 21.20 -1.44 13.39
C MET A 108 21.41 0.08 13.43
N HIS A 109 20.33 0.86 13.27
CA HIS A 109 20.40 2.33 13.35
C HIS A 109 20.84 2.82 14.74
N GLU A 110 20.26 2.25 15.80
CA GLU A 110 20.63 2.57 17.19
C GLU A 110 22.10 2.23 17.51
N ASN A 111 22.58 1.10 16.99
CA ASN A 111 23.98 0.71 17.14
C ASN A 111 24.90 1.64 16.35
N ALA A 112 24.55 1.98 15.10
CA ALA A 112 25.34 2.91 14.31
C ALA A 112 25.48 4.27 15.00
N TYR A 113 24.39 4.82 15.53
CA TYR A 113 24.41 6.04 16.32
C TYR A 113 25.37 5.94 17.51
N ARG A 114 25.27 4.86 18.31
CA ARG A 114 26.13 4.62 19.48
C ARG A 114 27.61 4.49 19.14
N HIS A 115 27.94 4.07 17.91
CA HIS A 115 29.30 3.87 17.45
C HIS A 115 29.79 4.98 16.50
N ASN A 116 29.10 6.13 16.44
CA ASN A 116 29.43 7.26 15.54
C ASN A 116 29.52 6.87 14.06
N ILE A 117 28.77 5.85 13.63
CA ILE A 117 28.62 5.48 12.23
C ILE A 117 27.50 6.32 11.63
N LEU A 118 27.77 6.98 10.51
CA LEU A 118 26.75 7.75 9.80
C LEU A 118 25.67 6.81 9.25
N VAL A 119 24.41 7.09 9.61
CA VAL A 119 23.24 6.32 9.14
C VAL A 119 23.16 6.28 7.61
N SER A 120 23.62 7.33 6.93
CA SER A 120 23.66 7.38 5.46
C SER A 120 24.49 6.27 4.83
N ILE A 121 25.48 5.72 5.54
CA ILE A 121 26.27 4.57 5.07
C ILE A 121 25.43 3.29 5.11
N LEU A 122 24.51 3.15 6.08
CA LEU A 122 23.61 2.00 6.18
C LEU A 122 22.50 2.04 5.12
N GLU A 123 22.04 3.23 4.76
CA GLU A 123 20.93 3.45 3.82
C GLU A 123 21.39 3.62 2.36
N GLU A 124 22.70 3.56 2.11
CA GLU A 124 23.27 3.71 0.76
C GLU A 124 22.72 2.62 -0.18
N GLU A 125 22.33 3.03 -1.39
CA GLU A 125 21.83 2.07 -2.39
C GLU A 125 22.92 1.06 -2.75
N ILE A 126 22.67 -0.21 -2.41
CA ILE A 126 23.57 -1.28 -2.79
C ILE A 126 23.45 -1.46 -4.31
N THR A 127 24.51 -1.05 -5.03
CA THR A 127 24.65 -1.37 -6.45
C THR A 127 24.53 -2.88 -6.63
N HIS A 128 23.49 -3.32 -7.31
CA HIS A 128 23.30 -4.74 -7.61
C HIS A 128 24.43 -5.17 -8.54
N ARG A 129 25.51 -5.75 -7.98
CA ARG A 129 26.44 -6.54 -8.79
C ARG A 129 25.65 -7.74 -9.28
N GLY A 130 25.17 -7.68 -10.52
CA GLY A 130 24.59 -8.83 -11.20
C GLY A 130 25.54 -10.01 -11.02
N ARG A 131 25.04 -11.10 -10.41
CA ARG A 131 25.76 -12.37 -10.42
C ARG A 131 25.99 -12.72 -11.90
N LYS A 132 27.26 -12.79 -12.32
CA LYS A 132 27.65 -13.43 -13.57
C LYS A 132 27.36 -14.92 -13.49
#